data_AF-A0AB39X988-F1
#
_entry.id   AF-A0AB39X988-F1
#
_cell.length_a   1.000
_cell.length_b   1.000
_cell.length_c   1.000
_cell.angle_alpha   90.00
_cell.angle_beta   90.00
_cell.angle_gamma   90.00
#
_symmetry.space_group_name_H-M   'P 1'
#
loop_
_entity.id
_entity.type
_entity.pdbx_description
1 polymer ?
#
loop_
_entity_poly.entity_id
_entity_poly.type
_entity_poly.pdbx_seq_one_letter_code
_entity_poly.pdbx_strand_id
1 'polypeptide(L)'
;MTGTYDWNPMPHKVDIKCPACGGHCVFEFAEVVKIAQKKDLSFFEQSDVFEYAVFTDSCGHKWHGAIYFANLHGGSTDTITQLPEGYSPENWAHSKYLMRNHGLDLGAFSCSHCDTRKPYILQWPEDAYYSIGYKGEILWAFNRESAIDLRDYIASNERKTEKYRWAKFLLHVPTVFKSKNARISIVKQINKVLG
;
A
#
# COMPACT_ATOMS: atom_id res chain seq x y z
N MET A 1 7.63 -19.69 1.20
CA MET A 1 8.57 -18.83 1.95
C MET A 1 7.74 -17.68 2.48
N THR A 2 7.53 -17.62 3.79
CA THR A 2 6.83 -16.51 4.46
C THR A 2 7.58 -15.23 4.17
N GLY A 3 6.98 -14.37 3.35
CA GLY A 3 7.61 -13.15 2.89
C GLY A 3 7.87 -12.24 4.08
N THR A 4 9.06 -11.64 4.11
CA THR A 4 9.28 -10.43 4.89
C THR A 4 8.08 -9.50 4.67
N TYR A 5 7.41 -9.10 5.76
CA TYR A 5 6.26 -8.18 5.79
C TYR A 5 4.84 -8.75 5.55
N ASP A 6 4.61 -10.06 5.62
CA ASP A 6 3.25 -10.63 5.49
C ASP A 6 2.24 -10.18 6.58
N TRP A 7 2.71 -9.60 7.69
CA TRP A 7 1.87 -9.14 8.79
C TRP A 7 2.13 -7.67 9.12
N ASN A 8 1.28 -6.78 8.62
CA ASN A 8 1.33 -5.36 9.00
C ASN A 8 -0.05 -4.72 8.82
N PRO A 9 -0.50 -3.85 9.73
CA PRO A 9 -1.39 -2.78 9.30
C PRO A 9 -0.56 -1.86 8.38
N MET A 10 -0.58 -2.15 7.09
CA MET A 10 -0.03 -1.27 6.06
C MET A 10 -0.96 -0.06 5.93
N PRO A 11 -0.44 1.17 5.82
CA PRO A 11 -1.29 2.33 5.61
C PRO A 11 -2.03 2.24 4.28
N HIS A 12 -3.20 2.88 4.19
CA HIS A 12 -3.95 3.02 2.93
C HIS A 12 -3.18 3.81 1.84
N LYS A 13 -2.14 4.56 2.22
CA LYS A 13 -1.23 5.27 1.33
C LYS A 13 0.22 4.88 1.56
N VAL A 14 0.93 4.62 0.48
CA VAL A 14 2.37 4.29 0.48
C VAL A 14 3.11 5.12 -0.56
N ASP A 15 4.40 5.33 -0.32
CA ASP A 15 5.32 6.01 -1.21
C ASP A 15 6.04 4.99 -2.08
N ILE A 16 5.86 5.09 -3.40
CA ILE A 16 6.44 4.18 -4.38
C ILE A 16 7.34 4.93 -5.37
N LYS A 17 8.19 4.18 -6.07
CA LYS A 17 8.83 4.64 -7.29
C LYS A 17 7.77 4.62 -8.38
N CYS A 18 7.57 5.76 -9.04
CA CYS A 18 6.61 5.88 -10.11
C CYS A 18 6.93 4.87 -11.21
N PRO A 19 5.99 3.98 -11.57
CA PRO A 19 6.22 2.99 -12.63
C PRO A 19 6.50 3.63 -14.00
N ALA A 20 6.14 4.90 -14.19
CA ALA A 20 6.35 5.63 -15.45
C ALA A 20 7.70 6.36 -15.53
N CYS A 21 8.18 6.96 -14.43
CA CYS A 21 9.37 7.84 -14.47
C CYS A 21 10.43 7.53 -13.40
N GLY A 22 10.18 6.59 -12.49
CA GLY A 22 11.06 6.24 -11.37
C GLY A 22 11.14 7.27 -10.23
N GLY A 23 10.49 8.43 -10.38
CA GLY A 23 10.40 9.47 -9.36
C GLY A 23 9.54 9.06 -8.16
N HIS A 24 9.54 9.86 -7.10
CA HIS A 24 8.61 9.65 -5.97
C HIS A 24 7.16 9.82 -6.44
N CYS A 25 6.28 8.91 -6.03
CA CYS A 25 4.84 9.13 -6.10
C CYS A 25 4.09 8.44 -4.96
N VAL A 26 2.84 8.88 -4.77
CA VAL A 26 1.93 8.29 -3.79
C VAL A 26 1.05 7.28 -4.48
N PHE A 27 0.95 6.10 -3.87
CA PHE A 27 -0.03 5.08 -4.19
C PHE A 27 -1.07 5.02 -3.08
N GLU A 28 -2.35 4.94 -3.46
CA GLU A 28 -3.48 4.71 -2.55
C GLU A 28 -4.13 3.38 -2.93
N PHE A 29 -4.33 2.52 -1.92
CA PHE A 29 -5.03 1.25 -2.11
C PHE A 29 -6.47 1.51 -2.56
N ALA A 30 -6.97 0.66 -3.46
CA ALA A 30 -8.36 0.71 -3.86
C ALA A 30 -9.27 0.24 -2.72
N GLU A 31 -10.55 0.54 -2.83
CA GLU A 31 -11.58 -0.09 -2.02
C GLU A 31 -12.32 -1.12 -2.88
N VAL A 32 -12.45 -2.36 -2.38
CA VAL A 32 -13.04 -3.46 -3.14
C VAL A 32 -14.22 -4.04 -2.38
N VAL A 33 -15.40 -3.92 -2.97
CA VAL A 33 -16.66 -4.42 -2.37
C VAL A 33 -17.18 -5.57 -3.22
N LYS A 34 -17.58 -6.65 -2.55
CA LYS A 34 -18.21 -7.79 -3.21
C LYS A 34 -19.60 -7.39 -3.72
N ILE A 35 -19.86 -7.66 -5.00
CA ILE A 35 -21.19 -7.50 -5.60
C ILE A 35 -22.05 -8.67 -5.12
N ALA A 36 -23.14 -8.37 -4.42
CA ALA A 36 -23.95 -9.34 -3.70
C ALA A 36 -24.97 -10.03 -4.61
N GLN A 37 -25.59 -9.28 -5.53
CA GLN A 37 -26.64 -9.80 -6.41
C GLN A 37 -26.20 -9.77 -7.87
N LYS A 38 -26.50 -10.86 -8.61
CA LYS A 38 -26.16 -10.98 -10.03
C LYS A 38 -26.81 -9.90 -10.91
N LYS A 39 -27.99 -9.41 -10.51
CA LYS A 39 -28.72 -8.35 -11.23
C LYS A 39 -27.95 -7.03 -11.28
N ASP A 40 -27.05 -6.79 -10.32
CA ASP A 40 -26.32 -5.53 -10.18
C ASP A 40 -24.99 -5.55 -10.96
N LEU A 41 -24.59 -6.69 -11.53
CA LEU A 41 -23.32 -6.82 -12.26
C LEU A 41 -23.22 -5.84 -13.42
N SER A 42 -24.28 -5.72 -14.23
CA SER A 42 -24.27 -4.84 -15.40
C SER A 42 -24.12 -3.36 -15.03
N PHE A 43 -24.58 -2.96 -13.84
CA PHE A 43 -24.36 -1.59 -13.35
C PHE A 43 -22.86 -1.34 -13.11
N PHE A 44 -22.18 -2.24 -12.40
CA PHE A 44 -20.76 -2.07 -12.10
C PHE A 44 -19.85 -2.29 -13.32
N GLU A 45 -20.22 -3.19 -14.24
CA GLU A 45 -19.48 -3.41 -15.50
C GLU A 45 -19.50 -2.20 -16.45
N GLN A 46 -20.55 -1.37 -16.37
CA GLN A 46 -20.76 -0.21 -17.24
C GLN A 46 -20.49 1.12 -16.54
N SER A 47 -20.02 1.09 -15.28
CA SER A 47 -19.79 2.28 -14.49
C SER A 47 -18.53 3.01 -14.95
N ASP A 48 -18.60 4.34 -15.05
CA ASP A 48 -17.42 5.21 -15.24
C ASP A 48 -16.66 5.48 -13.92
N VAL A 49 -17.23 5.06 -12.78
CA VAL A 49 -16.71 5.31 -11.43
C VAL A 49 -16.05 4.07 -10.84
N PHE A 50 -16.50 2.88 -11.25
CA PHE A 50 -16.03 1.61 -10.71
C PHE A 50 -15.33 0.79 -11.78
N GLU A 51 -14.25 0.13 -11.41
CA GLU A 51 -13.76 -1.00 -12.18
C GLU A 51 -14.41 -2.29 -11.68
N TYR A 52 -14.69 -3.21 -12.60
CA TYR A 52 -15.22 -4.52 -12.30
C TYR A 52 -14.14 -5.60 -12.50
N ALA A 53 -14.01 -6.50 -11.54
CA ALA A 53 -13.16 -7.67 -11.68
C ALA A 53 -13.73 -8.91 -10.97
N VAL A 54 -13.29 -10.08 -11.42
CA VAL A 54 -13.57 -11.35 -10.76
C VAL A 54 -12.35 -11.77 -9.95
N PHE A 55 -12.55 -11.92 -8.65
CA PHE A 55 -11.52 -12.31 -7.70
C PHE A 55 -11.69 -13.77 -7.30
N THR A 56 -10.62 -14.36 -6.78
CA THR A 56 -10.62 -15.73 -6.24
C THR A 56 -10.26 -15.68 -4.76
N ASP A 57 -11.05 -16.32 -3.91
CA ASP A 57 -10.75 -16.43 -2.48
C ASP A 57 -9.70 -17.53 -2.19
N SER A 58 -9.31 -17.66 -0.92
CA SER A 58 -8.34 -18.67 -0.48
C SER A 58 -8.79 -20.12 -0.68
N CYS A 59 -10.09 -20.35 -0.89
CA CYS A 59 -10.68 -21.66 -1.14
C CYS A 59 -10.89 -21.93 -2.63
N GLY A 60 -10.51 -20.99 -3.52
CA GLY A 60 -10.68 -21.12 -4.96
C GLY A 60 -12.06 -20.66 -5.47
N HIS A 61 -12.95 -20.15 -4.61
CA HIS A 61 -14.24 -19.64 -5.07
C HIS A 61 -14.07 -18.28 -5.72
N LYS A 62 -14.74 -18.13 -6.86
CA LYS A 62 -14.79 -16.87 -7.59
C LYS A 62 -15.88 -15.96 -7.02
N TRP A 63 -15.59 -14.67 -6.94
CA TRP A 63 -16.57 -13.66 -6.56
C TRP A 63 -16.37 -12.39 -7.39
N HIS A 64 -17.47 -11.67 -7.60
CA HIS A 64 -17.51 -10.44 -8.37
C HIS A 64 -17.23 -9.25 -7.45
N GLY A 65 -16.27 -8.41 -7.80
CA GLY A 65 -15.92 -7.22 -7.02
C GLY A 65 -16.04 -5.94 -7.84
N ALA A 66 -16.52 -4.89 -7.18
CA ALA A 66 -16.50 -3.53 -7.67
C ALA A 66 -15.39 -2.77 -6.95
N ILE A 67 -14.48 -2.20 -7.73
CA ILE A 67 -13.24 -1.56 -7.29
C ILE A 67 -13.39 -0.05 -7.44
N TYR A 68 -13.03 0.69 -6.41
CA TYR A 68 -13.03 2.14 -6.41
C TYR A 68 -11.64 2.70 -6.09
N PHE A 69 -11.16 3.64 -6.92
CA PHE A 69 -9.84 4.27 -6.76
C PHE A 69 -9.99 5.72 -6.30
N ALA A 70 -10.05 5.95 -4.98
CA ALA A 70 -10.35 7.26 -4.41
C ALA A 70 -9.46 8.39 -4.97
N ASN A 71 -8.14 8.20 -5.07
CA ASN A 71 -7.23 9.22 -5.63
C ASN A 71 -7.50 9.60 -7.10
N LEU A 72 -8.17 8.77 -7.89
CA LEU A 72 -8.56 9.09 -9.27
C LEU A 72 -9.87 9.88 -9.32
N HIS A 73 -10.62 9.91 -8.22
CA HIS A 73 -11.95 10.52 -8.10
C HIS A 73 -12.01 11.60 -7.01
N GLY A 74 -10.91 12.31 -6.76
CA GLY A 74 -10.89 13.47 -5.85
C GLY A 74 -10.66 13.12 -4.36
N GLY A 75 -10.41 11.86 -4.03
CA GLY A 75 -10.05 11.42 -2.68
C GLY A 75 -11.22 11.28 -1.71
N SER A 76 -12.45 11.26 -2.22
CA SER A 76 -13.67 11.03 -1.42
C SER A 76 -14.59 10.04 -2.13
N THR A 77 -15.71 9.69 -1.50
CA THR A 77 -16.77 8.87 -2.09
C THR A 77 -17.89 9.72 -2.70
N ASP A 78 -17.73 11.04 -2.77
CA ASP A 78 -18.79 11.97 -3.19
C ASP A 78 -19.19 11.81 -4.66
N THR A 79 -18.30 11.27 -5.49
CA THR A 79 -18.57 10.96 -6.90
C THR A 79 -19.40 9.69 -7.07
N ILE A 80 -19.54 8.87 -6.03
CA ILE A 80 -20.34 7.64 -6.08
C ILE A 80 -21.81 8.02 -5.96
N THR A 81 -22.54 7.90 -7.07
CA THR A 81 -23.97 8.23 -7.14
C THR A 81 -24.74 7.13 -7.86
N GLN A 82 -26.07 7.15 -7.74
CA GLN A 82 -26.98 6.25 -8.47
C GLN A 82 -26.73 4.75 -8.22
N LEU A 83 -26.25 4.40 -7.01
CA LEU A 83 -25.99 3.02 -6.65
C LEU A 83 -27.28 2.17 -6.64
N PRO A 84 -27.18 0.87 -6.99
CA PRO A 84 -28.29 -0.07 -6.82
C PRO A 84 -28.75 -0.16 -5.36
N GLU A 85 -30.00 -0.61 -5.16
CA GLU A 85 -30.57 -0.80 -3.83
C GLU A 85 -29.71 -1.73 -2.97
N GLY A 86 -29.39 -1.29 -1.75
CA GLY A 86 -28.59 -2.05 -0.78
C GLY A 86 -27.11 -1.65 -0.73
N TYR A 87 -26.68 -0.71 -1.57
CA TYR A 87 -25.33 -0.14 -1.55
C TYR A 87 -25.36 1.31 -1.07
N SER A 88 -24.29 1.76 -0.41
CA SER A 88 -24.04 3.18 -0.19
C SER A 88 -22.58 3.54 -0.46
N PRO A 89 -22.25 4.82 -0.75
CA PRO A 89 -20.89 5.28 -1.03
C PRO A 89 -19.89 4.87 0.06
N GLU A 90 -20.32 4.84 1.31
CA GLU A 90 -19.54 4.45 2.49
C GLU A 90 -19.03 3.01 2.43
N ASN A 91 -19.60 2.14 1.60
CA ASN A 91 -19.07 0.80 1.38
C ASN A 91 -17.67 0.84 0.73
N TRP A 92 -17.34 1.91 0.00
CA TRP A 92 -16.02 2.16 -0.61
C TRP A 92 -15.27 3.31 0.09
N ALA A 93 -15.67 3.70 1.30
CA ALA A 93 -14.89 4.66 2.07
C ALA A 93 -13.71 3.96 2.73
N HIS A 94 -12.55 4.62 2.73
CA HIS A 94 -11.41 4.15 3.50
C HIS A 94 -11.78 3.97 4.98
N SER A 95 -11.20 2.94 5.61
CA SER A 95 -11.40 2.72 7.03
C SER A 95 -10.99 3.95 7.85
N LYS A 96 -11.70 4.22 8.96
CA LYS A 96 -11.33 5.31 9.89
C LYS A 96 -9.90 5.24 10.44
N TYR A 97 -9.28 4.06 10.36
CA TYR A 97 -7.91 3.84 10.82
C TYR A 97 -6.87 4.10 9.72
N LEU A 98 -7.31 4.39 8.49
CA LEU A 98 -6.46 4.74 7.35
C LEU A 98 -5.41 3.64 7.06
N MET A 99 -5.82 2.39 7.25
CA MET A 99 -5.05 1.19 6.97
C MET A 99 -5.65 0.45 5.78
N ARG A 100 -4.81 -0.26 5.03
CA ARG A 100 -5.21 -1.24 4.02
C ARG A 100 -6.12 -2.27 4.69
N ASN A 101 -7.32 -2.46 4.13
CA ASN A 101 -8.35 -3.32 4.71
C ASN A 101 -8.50 -4.67 4.00
N HIS A 102 -7.74 -4.91 2.92
CA HIS A 102 -7.75 -6.15 2.15
C HIS A 102 -6.34 -6.67 1.88
N GLY A 103 -6.24 -7.93 1.44
CA GLY A 103 -4.98 -8.58 1.08
C GLY A 103 -4.47 -8.28 -0.33
N LEU A 104 -5.21 -7.49 -1.12
CA LEU A 104 -4.83 -7.14 -2.49
C LEU A 104 -3.81 -6.00 -2.50
N ASP A 105 -2.88 -6.08 -3.45
CA ASP A 105 -1.91 -5.02 -3.77
C ASP A 105 -2.42 -4.09 -4.89
N LEU A 106 -3.74 -4.00 -5.03
CA LEU A 106 -4.44 -3.21 -6.03
C LEU A 106 -4.75 -1.80 -5.52
N GLY A 107 -4.56 -0.81 -6.38
CA GLY A 107 -4.83 0.59 -6.08
C GLY A 107 -4.48 1.46 -7.27
N ALA A 108 -4.22 2.73 -7.03
CA ALA A 108 -3.81 3.66 -8.07
C ALA A 108 -2.68 4.53 -7.56
N PHE A 109 -1.79 4.95 -8.47
CA PHE A 109 -0.76 5.92 -8.13
C PHE A 109 -1.05 7.27 -8.79
N SER A 110 -0.57 8.34 -8.14
CA SER A 110 -0.56 9.68 -8.68
C SER A 110 0.84 10.28 -8.51
N CYS A 111 1.53 10.53 -9.62
CA CYS A 111 2.86 11.09 -9.61
C CYS A 111 2.84 12.59 -9.84
N SER A 112 3.44 13.36 -8.93
CA SER A 112 3.62 14.82 -9.07
C SER A 112 4.82 15.20 -9.94
N HIS A 113 5.66 14.24 -10.32
CA HIS A 113 6.84 14.50 -11.16
C HIS A 113 6.52 14.42 -12.66
N CYS A 114 5.70 13.44 -13.07
CA CYS A 114 5.34 13.22 -14.48
C CYS A 114 3.83 13.31 -14.75
N ASP A 115 3.06 13.76 -13.76
CA ASP A 115 1.60 13.93 -13.79
C ASP A 115 0.78 12.67 -14.14
N THR A 116 1.42 11.52 -14.27
CA THR A 116 0.75 10.25 -14.57
C THR A 116 -0.09 9.80 -13.38
N ARG A 117 -1.35 9.45 -13.66
CA ARG A 117 -2.29 8.86 -12.69
C ARG A 117 -3.02 7.70 -13.34
N LYS A 118 -2.98 6.52 -12.72
CA LYS A 118 -3.68 5.32 -13.23
C LYS A 118 -3.77 4.21 -12.18
N PRO A 119 -4.72 3.26 -12.37
CA PRO A 119 -4.73 1.99 -11.65
C PRO A 119 -3.41 1.22 -11.80
N TYR A 120 -3.02 0.49 -10.76
CA TYR A 120 -1.78 -0.26 -10.70
C TYR A 120 -1.81 -1.37 -9.64
N ILE A 121 -1.07 -2.45 -9.88
CA ILE A 121 -0.88 -3.54 -8.93
C ILE A 121 0.56 -3.50 -8.44
N LEU A 122 0.75 -3.26 -7.13
CA LEU A 122 2.08 -3.14 -6.54
C LEU A 122 2.88 -4.44 -6.65
N GLN A 123 4.17 -4.28 -6.86
CA GLN A 123 5.20 -5.30 -6.85
C GLN A 123 6.14 -5.01 -5.69
N TRP A 124 5.86 -5.61 -4.54
CA TRP A 124 6.74 -5.50 -3.38
C TRP A 124 7.86 -6.55 -3.44
N PRO A 125 9.10 -6.19 -3.07
CA PRO A 125 9.56 -4.89 -2.55
C PRO A 125 10.00 -3.86 -3.61
N GLU A 126 9.95 -4.19 -4.90
CA GLU A 126 10.56 -3.44 -6.00
C GLU A 126 10.05 -2.00 -6.11
N ASP A 127 8.75 -1.83 -5.92
CA ASP A 127 8.07 -0.53 -6.05
C ASP A 127 8.35 0.42 -4.88
N ALA A 128 8.89 -0.05 -3.74
CA ALA A 128 9.09 0.81 -2.59
C ALA A 128 10.03 1.98 -2.88
N TYR A 129 9.57 3.21 -2.63
CA TYR A 129 10.40 4.40 -2.81
C TYR A 129 11.56 4.42 -1.81
N TYR A 130 11.23 4.24 -0.53
CA TYR A 130 12.19 4.13 0.55
C TYR A 130 12.74 2.71 0.63
N SER A 131 13.57 2.33 -0.33
CA SER A 131 14.24 1.03 -0.38
C SER A 131 15.76 1.16 -0.46
N ILE A 132 16.46 0.21 0.14
CA ILE A 132 17.92 0.06 0.07
C ILE A 132 18.30 -1.41 -0.11
N GLY A 133 19.39 -1.66 -0.82
CA GLY A 133 19.99 -2.99 -0.95
C GLY A 133 21.11 -3.20 0.05
N TYR A 134 21.13 -4.35 0.73
CA TYR A 134 22.27 -4.75 1.57
C TYR A 134 22.47 -6.27 1.53
N LYS A 135 23.65 -6.71 1.11
CA LYS A 135 24.04 -8.13 0.99
C LYS A 135 23.04 -9.00 0.19
N GLY A 136 22.48 -8.45 -0.88
CA GLY A 136 21.52 -9.16 -1.74
C GLY A 136 20.08 -9.17 -1.21
N GLU A 137 19.81 -8.55 -0.05
CA GLU A 137 18.46 -8.35 0.47
C GLU A 137 18.01 -6.88 0.31
N ILE A 138 16.69 -6.68 0.17
CA ILE A 138 16.08 -5.36 0.07
C ILE A 138 15.39 -5.02 1.40
N LEU A 139 15.81 -3.91 2.01
CA LEU A 139 15.12 -3.29 3.13
C LEU A 139 14.30 -2.12 2.61
N TRP A 140 13.04 -2.03 3.01
CA TRP A 140 12.16 -0.98 2.54
C TRP A 140 11.15 -0.54 3.61
N ALA A 141 10.51 0.60 3.38
CA ALA A 141 9.51 1.19 4.25
C ALA A 141 8.32 1.73 3.44
N PHE A 142 7.16 1.87 4.08
CA PHE A 142 5.90 2.25 3.44
C PHE A 142 5.86 3.68 2.94
N ASN A 143 6.41 4.59 3.73
CA ASN A 143 6.39 6.02 3.50
C ASN A 143 7.51 6.69 4.28
N ARG A 144 7.66 8.01 4.11
CA ARG A 144 8.73 8.77 4.76
C ARG A 144 8.77 8.59 6.29
N GLU A 145 7.62 8.63 6.96
CA GLU A 145 7.54 8.50 8.41
C GLU A 145 8.03 7.12 8.87
N SER A 146 7.58 6.05 8.21
CA SER A 146 8.05 4.69 8.50
C SER A 146 9.53 4.49 8.20
N ALA A 147 10.07 5.18 7.20
CA ALA A 147 11.50 5.15 6.87
C ALA A 147 12.36 5.86 7.94
N ILE A 148 11.84 6.93 8.54
CA ILE A 148 12.45 7.61 9.69
C ILE A 148 12.50 6.67 10.90
N ASP A 149 11.37 6.07 11.26
CA ASP A 149 11.28 5.11 12.37
C ASP A 149 12.22 3.91 12.13
N LEU A 150 12.30 3.43 10.87
CA LEU A 150 13.20 2.34 10.48
C LEU A 150 14.67 2.71 10.70
N ARG A 151 15.08 3.89 10.26
CA ARG A 151 16.43 4.41 10.44
C ARG A 151 16.79 4.48 11.92
N ASP A 152 15.92 5.11 12.72
CA ASP A 152 16.17 5.37 14.14
C ASP A 152 16.20 4.06 14.94
N TYR A 153 15.33 3.11 14.59
CA TYR A 153 15.35 1.76 15.11
C TYR A 153 16.64 1.01 14.81
N ILE A 154 17.14 1.05 13.57
CA ILE A 154 18.39 0.38 13.20
C ILE A 154 19.60 1.02 13.89
N ALA A 155 19.61 2.35 13.97
CA ALA A 155 20.63 3.14 14.66
C ALA A 155 20.67 2.83 16.17
N SER A 156 19.51 2.58 16.79
CA SER A 156 19.39 2.30 18.22
C SER A 156 20.15 1.04 18.67
N ASN A 157 20.73 1.12 19.87
CA ASN A 157 21.30 -0.03 20.59
C ASN A 157 20.22 -0.80 21.37
N GLU A 158 19.21 -0.12 21.90
CA GLU A 158 18.16 -0.72 22.73
C GLU A 158 17.06 -1.40 21.91
N ARG A 159 16.71 -0.82 20.74
CA ARG A 159 15.70 -1.38 19.81
C ARG A 159 14.35 -1.71 20.46
N LYS A 160 13.95 -0.90 21.42
CA LYS A 160 12.61 -0.91 22.03
C LYS A 160 11.58 -0.45 21.00
N THR A 161 10.86 -1.37 20.37
CA THR A 161 9.93 -1.08 19.27
C THR A 161 8.74 -0.25 19.73
N GLU A 162 8.34 -0.35 20.98
CA GLU A 162 7.24 0.38 21.62
C GLU A 162 7.42 1.91 21.63
N LYS A 163 8.64 2.40 21.39
CA LYS A 163 8.96 3.83 21.30
C LYS A 163 8.61 4.45 19.94
N TYR A 164 8.29 3.64 18.94
CA TYR A 164 8.10 4.06 17.55
C TYR A 164 6.64 3.96 17.13
N ARG A 165 6.21 4.86 16.24
CA ARG A 165 4.86 4.84 15.67
C ARG A 165 4.64 3.57 14.85
N TRP A 166 5.67 3.14 14.13
CA TRP A 166 5.64 1.96 13.26
C TRP A 166 6.13 0.67 13.96
N ALA A 167 5.90 0.55 15.28
CA ALA A 167 6.39 -0.56 16.11
C ALA A 167 6.14 -1.96 15.51
N LYS A 168 4.91 -2.23 15.02
CA LYS A 168 4.54 -3.52 14.41
C LYS A 168 5.38 -3.83 13.18
N PHE A 169 5.58 -2.84 12.32
CA PHE A 169 6.44 -2.97 11.14
C PHE A 169 7.90 -3.26 11.52
N LEU A 170 8.42 -2.59 12.55
CA LEU A 170 9.81 -2.75 13.00
C LEU A 170 10.13 -4.14 13.59
N LEU A 171 9.13 -4.85 14.12
CA LEU A 171 9.29 -6.22 14.62
C LEU A 171 9.74 -7.18 13.52
N HIS A 172 9.33 -6.93 12.28
CA HIS A 172 9.57 -7.81 11.14
C HIS A 172 10.87 -7.48 10.37
N VAL A 173 11.63 -6.48 10.82
CA VAL A 173 12.92 -6.13 10.20
C VAL A 173 13.91 -7.29 10.35
N PRO A 174 14.47 -7.84 9.26
CA PRO A 174 15.39 -8.97 9.31
C PRO A 174 16.67 -8.71 10.10
N THR A 175 17.24 -9.76 10.67
CA THR A 175 18.44 -9.67 11.54
C THR A 175 19.69 -9.21 10.81
N VAL A 176 19.81 -9.49 9.50
CA VAL A 176 20.94 -9.05 8.68
C VAL A 176 21.13 -7.53 8.72
N PHE A 177 20.02 -6.79 8.71
CA PHE A 177 19.97 -5.33 8.78
C PHE A 177 20.23 -4.78 10.19
N LYS A 178 20.07 -5.62 11.21
CA LYS A 178 20.25 -5.28 12.64
C LYS A 178 21.67 -5.58 13.14
N SER A 179 22.55 -6.14 12.33
CA SER A 179 23.93 -6.43 12.76
C SER A 179 24.73 -5.13 12.98
N LYS A 180 25.67 -5.14 13.95
CA LYS A 180 26.52 -3.98 14.25
C LYS A 180 27.28 -3.49 13.01
N ASN A 181 27.79 -4.43 12.20
CA ASN A 181 28.55 -4.12 10.98
C ASN A 181 27.67 -3.51 9.88
N ALA A 182 26.38 -3.85 9.85
CA ALA A 182 25.44 -3.31 8.86
C ALA A 182 24.95 -1.91 9.22
N ARG A 183 24.79 -1.62 10.52
CA ARG A 183 24.13 -0.41 11.03
C ARG A 183 24.61 0.88 10.38
N ILE A 184 25.92 1.15 10.41
CA ILE A 184 26.48 2.42 9.91
C ILE A 184 26.18 2.59 8.42
N SER A 185 26.40 1.52 7.64
CA SER A 185 26.13 1.52 6.20
C SER A 185 24.65 1.73 5.90
N ILE A 186 23.77 0.99 6.58
CA ILE A 186 22.32 1.07 6.37
C ILE A 186 21.78 2.46 6.74
N VAL A 187 22.14 2.98 7.90
CA VAL A 187 21.67 4.31 8.34
C VAL A 187 22.11 5.39 7.35
N LYS A 188 23.35 5.31 6.84
CA LYS A 188 23.84 6.23 5.80
C LYS A 188 23.02 6.12 4.50
N GLN A 189 22.69 4.90 4.07
CA GLN A 189 21.87 4.69 2.87
C GLN A 189 20.44 5.20 3.06
N ILE A 190 19.80 4.94 4.21
CA ILE A 190 18.44 5.43 4.48
C ILE A 190 18.42 6.97 4.50
N ASN A 191 19.41 7.61 5.14
CA ASN A 191 19.53 9.08 5.12
C ASN A 191 19.62 9.63 3.70
N LYS A 192 20.35 8.98 2.80
CA LYS A 192 20.45 9.40 1.40
C LYS A 192 19.10 9.37 0.68
N VAL A 193 18.24 8.40 0.98
CA VAL A 193 16.90 8.28 0.36
C VAL A 193 15.89 9.22 1.03
N LEU A 194 16.08 9.56 2.30
CA LEU A 194 15.23 10.50 3.04
C LEU A 194 15.39 11.97 2.65
N GLY A 195 16.50 12.31 1.97
CA GLY A 195 16.90 13.69 1.65
C GLY A 195 17.61 14.33 2.82
#